data_AF-A0A8J4C176-F1
#
_entry.id   AF-A0A8J4C176-F1
#
_cell.length_a   1.000
_cell.length_b   1.000
_cell.length_c   1.000
_cell.angle_alpha   90.00
_cell.angle_beta   90.00
_cell.angle_gamma   90.00
#
_symmetry.space_group_name_H-M   'P 1'
#
loop_
_entity.id
_entity.type
_entity.pdbx_description
1 polymer ?
#
loop_
_entity_poly.entity_id
_entity_poly.type
_entity_poly.pdbx_seq_one_letter_code
_entity_poly.pdbx_strand_id
1 'polypeptide(L)'
;SGLRSLYDRMAFWRHGSVRHGKRTMLRNSKESLWLLAPFVVWGLVVVIMHSLGYVTMEQASAPVAMTNVVNTVLTRVHRVVYFAQELAIADSVEAQKAIYPVLESEVMALKWEWEVMLYGANSTQATDPHFTLARRGIAFEMGPATNTLFSSGVTCWLPDPADCYLANHSYAAVVYRGLNAMMQRFFLEADLMLRDSSAAWHLNSSRLDYLFLEGTGNLHWAMLHLTDVHLASVVALYMRVEVFHVVVFVLSWLLAGLFLF
;
A
#
# COMPACT_ATOMS: atom_id res chain seq x y z
N SER A 1 -48.27 2.85 -36.29
CA SER A 1 -48.42 1.49 -36.84
C SER A 1 -47.14 0.92 -37.51
N GLY A 2 -45.96 1.56 -37.42
CA GLY A 2 -44.74 1.08 -38.10
C GLY A 2 -43.83 0.12 -37.31
N LEU A 3 -43.83 0.15 -35.98
CA LEU A 3 -42.85 -0.60 -35.16
C LEU A 3 -43.17 -2.10 -35.00
N ARG A 4 -44.44 -2.51 -35.09
CA ARG A 4 -44.82 -3.94 -35.06
C ARG A 4 -44.37 -4.70 -36.32
N SER A 5 -44.34 -4.03 -37.48
CA SER A 5 -43.96 -4.60 -38.77
C SER A 5 -42.46 -4.98 -38.85
N LEU A 6 -41.59 -4.19 -38.21
CA LEU A 6 -40.15 -4.49 -38.13
C LEU A 6 -39.85 -5.64 -37.16
N TYR A 7 -40.58 -5.71 -36.05
CA TYR A 7 -40.46 -6.81 -35.08
C TYR A 7 -40.90 -8.14 -35.67
N ASP A 8 -41.98 -8.16 -36.46
CA ASP A 8 -42.46 -9.37 -37.15
C ASP A 8 -41.54 -9.81 -38.29
N ARG A 9 -40.80 -8.90 -38.94
CA ARG A 9 -39.81 -9.24 -39.98
C ARG A 9 -38.50 -9.80 -39.41
N MET A 10 -38.09 -9.39 -38.21
CA MET A 10 -36.93 -9.99 -37.52
C MET A 10 -37.26 -11.32 -36.84
N ALA A 11 -38.55 -11.60 -36.60
CA ALA A 11 -39.03 -12.85 -36.02
C ALA A 11 -39.48 -13.88 -37.09
N PHE A 12 -38.76 -14.02 -38.21
CA PHE A 12 -39.09 -15.01 -39.26
C PHE A 12 -39.20 -16.44 -38.72
N TRP A 13 -38.55 -16.72 -37.58
CA TRP A 13 -38.62 -17.98 -36.88
C TRP A 13 -39.97 -18.28 -36.23
N ARG A 14 -40.97 -17.37 -36.16
CA ARG A 14 -42.10 -17.56 -35.23
C ARG A 14 -43.21 -18.50 -35.70
N HIS A 15 -43.37 -18.78 -37.00
CA HIS A 15 -44.45 -19.64 -37.48
C HIS A 15 -44.02 -20.61 -38.58
N GLY A 16 -43.79 -21.87 -38.17
CA GLY A 16 -43.62 -22.98 -39.10
C GLY A 16 -43.34 -24.28 -38.34
N SER A 17 -44.34 -25.14 -38.16
CA SER A 17 -44.10 -26.54 -37.84
C SER A 17 -43.68 -27.24 -39.13
N VAL A 18 -42.40 -27.56 -39.28
CA VAL A 18 -41.93 -28.32 -40.45
C VAL A 18 -42.26 -29.80 -40.21
N ARG A 19 -43.17 -30.35 -41.03
CA ARG A 19 -43.54 -31.77 -41.04
C ARG A 19 -42.72 -32.48 -42.11
N HIS A 20 -41.88 -33.43 -41.72
CA HIS A 20 -41.29 -34.41 -42.64
C HIS A 20 -41.78 -35.82 -42.25
N GLY A 21 -42.78 -36.33 -42.98
CA GLY A 21 -43.33 -37.68 -42.77
C GLY A 21 -44.06 -37.88 -41.43
N LYS A 22 -43.94 -39.09 -40.84
CA LYS A 22 -44.65 -39.50 -39.60
C LYS A 22 -44.08 -38.90 -38.30
N ARG A 23 -43.02 -38.09 -38.34
CA ARG A 23 -42.42 -37.47 -37.13
C ARG A 23 -42.66 -35.97 -37.16
N THR A 24 -43.21 -35.45 -36.07
CA THR A 24 -43.47 -34.02 -35.87
C THR A 24 -42.43 -33.47 -34.91
N MET A 25 -41.69 -32.44 -35.31
CA MET A 25 -40.77 -31.74 -34.43
C MET A 25 -41.59 -30.72 -33.64
N LEU A 26 -41.97 -31.08 -32.39
CA LEU A 26 -42.58 -30.13 -31.47
C LEU A 26 -41.52 -29.11 -31.09
N ARG A 27 -41.71 -27.87 -31.52
CA ARG A 27 -40.85 -26.75 -31.12
C ARG A 27 -41.14 -26.42 -29.65
N ASN A 28 -40.57 -27.21 -28.75
CA ASN A 28 -40.68 -27.00 -27.31
C ASN A 28 -39.63 -25.97 -26.89
N SER A 29 -39.98 -24.68 -26.97
CA SER A 29 -39.10 -23.59 -26.56
C SER A 29 -38.69 -23.69 -25.08
N LYS A 30 -39.47 -24.39 -24.25
CA LYS A 30 -39.17 -24.58 -22.82
C LYS A 30 -37.96 -25.48 -22.59
N GLU A 31 -37.80 -26.56 -23.36
CA GLU A 31 -36.63 -27.45 -23.29
C GLU A 31 -35.35 -26.73 -23.73
N SER A 32 -35.42 -25.95 -24.82
CA SER A 32 -34.29 -25.15 -25.28
C SER A 32 -33.89 -24.06 -24.26
N LEU A 33 -34.86 -23.46 -23.56
CA LEU A 33 -34.58 -22.44 -22.54
C LEU A 33 -34.01 -23.08 -21.26
N TRP A 34 -34.42 -24.30 -20.92
CA TRP A 34 -33.89 -25.06 -19.80
C TRP A 34 -32.44 -25.49 -20.03
N LEU A 35 -32.08 -25.88 -21.25
CA LEU A 35 -30.69 -26.16 -21.65
C LEU A 35 -29.78 -24.93 -21.63
N LEU A 36 -30.35 -23.72 -21.80
CA LEU A 36 -29.61 -22.46 -21.82
C LEU A 36 -29.51 -21.80 -20.43
N ALA A 37 -30.43 -22.10 -19.52
CA ALA A 37 -30.45 -21.58 -18.15
C ALA A 37 -29.11 -21.70 -17.39
N PRO A 38 -28.40 -22.84 -17.36
CA PRO A 38 -27.13 -22.96 -16.64
C PRO A 38 -26.05 -22.02 -17.19
N PHE A 39 -25.98 -21.83 -18.52
CA PHE A 39 -25.03 -20.90 -19.13
C PHE A 39 -25.32 -19.45 -18.78
N VAL A 40 -26.60 -19.07 -18.69
CA VAL A 40 -27.00 -17.72 -18.27
C VAL A 40 -26.69 -17.48 -16.80
N VAL A 41 -27.02 -18.43 -15.93
CA VAL A 41 -26.72 -18.35 -14.49
C VAL A 41 -25.21 -18.28 -14.27
N TRP A 42 -24.44 -19.13 -14.95
CA TRP A 42 -22.99 -19.12 -14.90
C TRP A 42 -22.40 -17.79 -15.37
N GLY A 43 -22.85 -17.29 -16.53
CA GLY A 43 -22.40 -16.00 -17.06
C GLY A 43 -22.66 -14.86 -16.07
N LEU A 44 -23.82 -14.84 -15.42
CA LEU A 44 -24.17 -13.85 -14.41
C LEU A 44 -23.28 -13.95 -13.17
N VAL A 45 -23.00 -15.17 -12.68
CA VAL A 45 -22.07 -15.39 -11.56
C VAL A 45 -20.66 -14.91 -11.90
N VAL A 46 -20.16 -15.25 -13.10
CA VAL A 46 -18.83 -14.82 -13.56
C VAL A 46 -18.76 -13.29 -13.64
N VAL A 47 -19.77 -12.62 -14.20
CA VAL A 47 -19.82 -11.16 -14.30
C VAL A 47 -19.80 -10.52 -12.91
N ILE A 48 -20.65 -10.96 -11.98
CA ILE A 48 -20.70 -10.41 -10.61
C ILE A 48 -19.35 -10.59 -9.91
N MET A 49 -18.78 -11.79 -9.97
CA MET A 49 -17.54 -12.09 -9.25
C MET A 49 -16.34 -11.36 -9.85
N HIS A 50 -16.26 -11.24 -11.18
CA HIS A 50 -15.22 -10.42 -11.82
C HIS A 50 -15.37 -8.94 -11.49
N SER A 51 -16.60 -8.41 -11.45
CA SER A 51 -16.82 -7.03 -11.02
C SER A 51 -16.39 -6.80 -9.58
N LEU A 52 -16.69 -7.71 -8.66
CA LEU A 52 -16.25 -7.63 -7.26
C LEU A 52 -14.72 -7.75 -7.14
N GLY A 53 -14.11 -8.67 -7.89
CA GLY A 53 -12.66 -8.81 -7.95
C GLY A 53 -11.98 -7.54 -8.46
N TYR A 54 -12.52 -6.95 -9.53
CA TYR A 54 -12.02 -5.70 -10.11
C TYR A 54 -12.08 -4.54 -9.10
N VAL A 55 -13.24 -4.32 -8.47
CA VAL A 55 -13.40 -3.25 -7.45
C VAL A 55 -12.44 -3.46 -6.28
N THR A 56 -12.21 -4.72 -5.88
CA THR A 56 -11.26 -5.03 -4.80
C THR A 56 -9.81 -4.77 -5.22
N MET A 57 -9.43 -5.09 -6.46
CA MET A 57 -8.09 -4.79 -6.99
C MET A 57 -7.85 -3.29 -7.19
N GLU A 58 -8.87 -2.54 -7.63
CA GLU A 58 -8.78 -1.08 -7.77
C GLU A 58 -8.41 -0.43 -6.43
N GLN A 59 -9.00 -0.92 -5.34
CA GLN A 59 -8.71 -0.49 -3.97
C GLN A 59 -7.30 -0.85 -3.49
N ALA A 60 -6.60 -1.80 -4.12
CA ALA A 60 -5.25 -2.24 -3.72
C ALA A 60 -4.14 -1.32 -4.24
N SER A 61 -4.40 -0.53 -5.30
CA SER A 61 -3.39 0.34 -5.93
C SER A 61 -2.81 1.40 -4.99
N ALA A 62 -3.66 2.05 -4.19
CA ALA A 62 -3.25 3.09 -3.25
C ALA A 62 -2.42 2.54 -2.06
N PRO A 63 -2.82 1.46 -1.38
CA PRO A 63 -1.99 0.80 -0.35
C PRO A 63 -0.62 0.32 -0.87
N VAL A 64 -0.55 -0.19 -2.10
CA VAL A 64 0.73 -0.60 -2.72
C VAL A 64 1.64 0.62 -2.91
N ALA A 65 1.10 1.72 -3.44
CA ALA A 65 1.85 2.95 -3.59
C ALA A 65 2.31 3.52 -2.23
N MET A 66 1.46 3.45 -1.21
CA MET A 66 1.82 3.88 0.13
C MET A 66 2.94 3.01 0.73
N THR A 67 2.94 1.70 0.51
CA THR A 67 4.06 0.81 0.90
C THR A 67 5.38 1.28 0.28
N ASN A 68 5.37 1.71 -0.99
CA ASN A 68 6.55 2.25 -1.64
C ASN A 68 7.04 3.55 -0.97
N VAL A 69 6.12 4.44 -0.57
CA VAL A 69 6.45 5.65 0.19
C VAL A 69 7.09 5.29 1.54
N VAL A 70 6.52 4.36 2.31
CA VAL A 70 7.09 3.92 3.61
C VAL A 70 8.52 3.39 3.44
N ASN A 71 8.76 2.56 2.42
CA ASN A 71 10.10 2.05 2.13
C ASN A 71 11.08 3.16 1.69
N THR A 72 10.58 4.14 0.96
CA THR A 72 11.37 5.31 0.54
C THR A 72 11.75 6.16 1.74
N VAL A 73 10.84 6.38 2.70
CA VAL A 73 11.15 7.05 3.98
C VAL A 73 12.30 6.34 4.69
N LEU A 74 12.25 5.02 4.84
CA LEU A 74 13.33 4.27 5.50
C LEU A 74 14.67 4.45 4.77
N THR A 75 14.66 4.41 3.44
CA THR A 75 15.86 4.65 2.63
C THR A 75 16.39 6.07 2.83
N ARG A 76 15.50 7.07 2.91
CA ARG A 76 15.85 8.48 3.13
C ARG A 76 16.42 8.73 4.53
N VAL A 77 15.91 8.04 5.56
CA VAL A 77 16.51 8.07 6.91
C VAL A 77 17.97 7.67 6.85
N HIS A 78 18.27 6.53 6.21
CA HIS A 78 19.65 6.05 6.05
C HIS A 78 20.52 7.01 5.23
N ARG A 79 19.98 7.64 4.19
CA ARG A 79 20.69 8.68 3.43
C ARG A 79 21.03 9.89 4.29
N VAL A 80 20.11 10.36 5.13
CA VAL A 80 20.37 11.47 6.06
C VAL A 80 21.47 11.08 7.05
N VAL A 81 21.42 9.87 7.63
CA VAL A 81 22.48 9.38 8.52
C VAL A 81 23.83 9.35 7.80
N TYR A 82 23.87 8.77 6.60
CA TYR A 82 25.08 8.68 5.79
C TYR A 82 25.69 10.06 5.52
N PHE A 83 24.91 11.01 4.99
CA PHE A 83 25.44 12.34 4.69
C PHE A 83 25.76 13.17 5.93
N ALA A 84 25.09 12.93 7.07
CA ALA A 84 25.46 13.52 8.34
C ALA A 84 26.84 13.03 8.82
N GLN A 85 27.13 11.74 8.64
CA GLN A 85 28.45 11.17 8.95
C GLN A 85 29.53 11.69 8.00
N GLU A 86 29.27 11.71 6.69
CA GLU A 86 30.20 12.28 5.70
C GLU A 86 30.52 13.74 6.02
N LEU A 87 29.52 14.54 6.41
CA LEU A 87 29.73 15.94 6.82
C LEU A 87 30.64 16.06 8.05
N ALA A 88 30.50 15.14 9.01
CA ALA A 88 31.28 15.14 10.24
C ALA A 88 32.70 14.56 10.10
N ILE A 89 32.95 13.75 9.07
CA ILE A 89 34.25 13.11 8.80
C ILE A 89 35.08 13.94 7.80
N ALA A 90 34.44 14.78 6.99
CA ALA A 90 35.11 15.60 5.98
C ALA A 90 36.32 16.36 6.53
N ASP A 91 37.48 16.14 5.92
CA ASP A 91 38.79 16.62 6.39
C ASP A 91 38.99 18.14 6.27
N SER A 92 38.18 18.82 5.45
CA SER A 92 38.30 20.26 5.20
C SER A 92 36.96 20.98 5.20
N VAL A 93 37.00 22.27 5.51
CA VAL A 93 35.81 23.15 5.49
C VAL A 93 35.24 23.24 4.07
N GLU A 94 36.08 23.17 3.04
CA GLU A 94 35.67 23.13 1.65
C GLU A 94 34.88 21.86 1.32
N ALA A 95 35.32 20.70 1.81
CA ALA A 95 34.61 19.43 1.64
C ALA A 95 33.27 19.44 2.39
N GLN A 96 33.25 19.96 3.62
CA GLN A 96 32.02 20.14 4.39
C GLN A 96 31.01 21.04 3.65
N LYS A 97 31.48 22.14 3.06
CA LYS A 97 30.64 23.05 2.28
C LYS A 97 30.07 22.39 1.01
N ALA A 98 30.75 21.39 0.44
CA ALA A 98 30.25 20.63 -0.70
C ALA A 98 29.17 19.61 -0.29
N ILE A 99 29.31 18.98 0.88
CA ILE A 99 28.37 17.95 1.39
C ILE A 99 27.11 18.58 1.99
N TYR A 100 27.24 19.73 2.66
CA TYR A 100 26.15 20.45 3.30
C TYR A 100 24.85 20.55 2.46
N PRO A 101 24.88 21.05 1.19
CA PRO A 101 23.64 21.17 0.40
C PRO A 101 23.03 19.81 0.04
N VAL A 102 23.83 18.74 0.00
CA VAL A 102 23.33 17.38 -0.22
C VAL A 102 22.56 16.91 1.02
N LEU A 103 23.13 17.07 2.22
CA LEU A 103 22.44 16.75 3.47
C LEU A 103 21.14 17.56 3.62
N GLU A 104 21.19 18.87 3.33
CA GLU A 104 20.01 19.74 3.36
C GLU A 104 18.90 19.23 2.44
N SER A 105 19.26 18.84 1.21
CA SER A 105 18.30 18.28 0.25
C SER A 105 17.69 16.96 0.72
N GLU A 106 18.47 16.09 1.36
CA GLU A 106 18.01 14.79 1.86
C GLU A 106 17.11 14.93 3.08
N VAL A 107 17.42 15.88 3.99
CA VAL A 107 16.54 16.20 5.13
C VAL A 107 15.21 16.76 4.64
N MET A 108 15.23 17.66 3.67
CA MET A 108 14.00 18.20 3.07
C MET A 108 13.19 17.11 2.34
N ALA A 109 13.84 16.24 1.57
CA ALA A 109 13.19 15.13 0.90
C ALA A 109 12.59 14.13 1.90
N LEU A 110 13.30 13.80 2.99
CA LEU A 110 12.78 12.90 4.02
C LEU A 110 11.53 13.49 4.70
N LYS A 111 11.53 14.78 5.03
CA LYS A 111 10.36 15.47 5.60
C LYS A 111 9.16 15.40 4.67
N TRP A 112 9.39 15.63 3.38
CA TRP A 112 8.34 15.58 2.37
C TRP A 112 7.75 14.17 2.23
N GLU A 113 8.59 13.15 2.13
CA GLU A 113 8.18 11.73 2.09
C GLU A 113 7.42 11.34 3.36
N TRP A 114 7.88 11.80 4.53
CA TRP A 114 7.23 11.56 5.81
C TRP A 114 5.84 12.19 5.89
N GLU A 115 5.68 13.43 5.41
CA GLU A 115 4.37 14.09 5.37
C GLU A 115 3.39 13.37 4.45
N VAL A 116 3.84 12.96 3.26
CA VAL A 116 3.01 12.16 2.34
C VAL A 116 2.64 10.81 2.97
N MET A 117 3.57 10.17 3.66
CA MET A 117 3.31 8.92 4.36
C MET A 117 2.22 9.08 5.43
N LEU A 118 2.31 10.14 6.23
CA LEU A 118 1.36 10.38 7.33
C LEU A 118 -0.02 10.81 6.82
N TYR A 119 -0.06 11.76 5.88
CA TYR A 119 -1.30 12.47 5.53
C TYR A 119 -1.83 12.15 4.13
N GLY A 120 -1.00 11.56 3.28
CA GLY A 120 -1.28 11.35 1.87
C GLY A 120 -0.84 12.55 1.01
N ALA A 121 -0.68 12.30 -0.27
CA ALA A 121 -0.26 13.28 -1.25
C ALA A 121 -1.34 14.35 -1.49
N ASN A 122 -0.99 15.61 -1.30
CA ASN A 122 -1.82 16.74 -1.70
C ASN A 122 -1.78 16.96 -3.24
N SER A 123 -2.53 17.94 -3.75
CA SER A 123 -2.61 18.20 -5.20
C SER A 123 -1.26 18.56 -5.83
N THR A 124 -0.37 19.22 -5.09
CA THR A 124 0.98 19.58 -5.55
C THR A 124 1.97 18.41 -5.47
N GLN A 125 1.81 17.52 -4.50
CA GLN A 125 2.62 16.31 -4.33
C GLN A 125 2.25 15.26 -5.37
N ALA A 126 0.96 15.11 -5.65
CA ALA A 126 0.44 14.13 -6.59
C ALA A 126 0.87 14.34 -8.05
N THR A 127 1.48 15.49 -8.38
CA THR A 127 2.12 15.69 -9.70
C THR A 127 3.36 14.83 -9.88
N ASP A 128 4.02 14.45 -8.79
CA ASP A 128 5.10 13.47 -8.83
C ASP A 128 4.50 12.06 -9.00
N PRO A 129 4.91 11.30 -10.04
CA PRO A 129 4.49 9.91 -10.24
C PRO A 129 4.67 9.01 -9.00
N HIS A 130 5.68 9.30 -8.18
CA HIS A 130 5.96 8.56 -6.94
C HIS A 130 4.81 8.69 -5.92
N PHE A 131 4.13 9.84 -5.88
CA PHE A 131 3.08 10.15 -4.90
C PHE A 131 1.66 10.07 -5.46
N THR A 132 1.47 9.97 -6.78
CA THR A 132 0.16 10.10 -7.45
C THR A 132 -0.95 9.24 -6.86
N LEU A 133 -0.60 8.01 -6.44
CA LEU A 133 -1.54 7.02 -5.90
C LEU A 133 -1.59 6.98 -4.37
N ALA A 134 -0.64 7.62 -3.69
CA ALA A 134 -0.51 7.66 -2.23
C ALA A 134 -1.44 8.71 -1.59
N ARG A 135 -2.74 8.70 -1.95
CA ARG A 135 -3.69 9.79 -1.60
C ARG A 135 -4.20 9.78 -0.16
N ARG A 136 -4.13 8.64 0.52
CA ARG A 136 -4.60 8.49 1.90
C ARG A 136 -3.42 8.08 2.76
N GLY A 137 -3.05 8.94 3.71
CA GLY A 137 -1.95 8.68 4.62
C GLY A 137 -2.29 7.69 5.75
N ILE A 138 -1.24 7.12 6.32
CA ILE A 138 -1.31 6.09 7.37
C ILE A 138 -1.95 6.64 8.64
N ALA A 139 -1.80 7.93 8.95
CA ALA A 139 -2.39 8.52 10.15
C ALA A 139 -3.93 8.48 10.16
N PHE A 140 -4.55 8.36 8.97
CA PHE A 140 -5.99 8.25 8.80
C PHE A 140 -6.46 6.81 8.55
N GLU A 141 -5.55 5.85 8.55
CA GLU A 141 -5.91 4.44 8.61
C GLU A 141 -6.31 4.09 10.05
N MET A 142 -7.26 3.17 10.20
CA MET A 142 -7.56 2.60 11.51
C MET A 142 -6.87 1.24 11.58
N GLY A 143 -6.12 0.98 12.66
CA GLY A 143 -5.55 -0.33 12.91
C GLY A 143 -4.09 -0.32 13.34
N PRO A 144 -3.36 -1.43 13.09
CA PRO A 144 -2.03 -1.65 13.62
C PRO A 144 -0.99 -0.62 13.17
N ALA A 145 -1.06 -0.12 11.92
CA ALA A 145 -0.10 0.87 11.40
C ALA A 145 -0.13 2.19 12.18
N THR A 146 -1.34 2.69 12.49
CA THR A 146 -1.56 3.91 13.28
C THR A 146 -1.13 3.72 14.74
N ASN A 147 -1.30 2.52 15.27
CA ASN A 147 -0.77 2.17 16.59
C ASN A 147 0.77 2.20 16.57
N THR A 148 1.43 1.70 15.53
CA THR A 148 2.90 1.81 15.42
C THR A 148 3.38 3.28 15.41
N LEU A 149 2.62 4.17 14.75
CA LEU A 149 2.93 5.60 14.70
C LEU A 149 2.80 6.32 16.04
N PHE A 150 1.72 6.06 16.78
CA PHE A 150 1.30 6.90 17.91
C PHE A 150 1.15 6.17 19.25
N SER A 151 1.27 4.84 19.29
CA SER A 151 1.14 4.08 20.53
C SER A 151 2.27 4.44 21.49
N SER A 152 1.87 4.86 22.69
CA SER A 152 2.74 5.05 23.83
C SER A 152 2.86 3.75 24.62
N GLY A 153 4.08 3.38 25.05
CA GLY A 153 4.31 2.20 25.89
C GLY A 153 4.86 0.98 25.15
N VAL A 154 5.39 1.16 23.94
CA VAL A 154 6.24 0.15 23.30
C VAL A 154 7.44 -0.10 24.20
N THR A 155 7.71 -1.36 24.55
CA THR A 155 8.80 -1.72 25.46
C THR A 155 10.17 -1.67 24.78
N CYS A 156 10.20 -1.91 23.47
CA CYS A 156 11.41 -1.82 22.64
C CYS A 156 11.10 -1.99 21.15
N TRP A 157 11.90 -1.36 20.29
CA TRP A 157 11.85 -1.56 18.83
C TRP A 157 12.93 -2.49 18.31
N LEU A 158 14.03 -2.65 19.04
CA LEU A 158 15.12 -3.55 18.67
C LEU A 158 14.66 -5.02 18.72
N PRO A 159 15.25 -5.89 17.88
CA PRO A 159 14.90 -7.30 17.83
C PRO A 159 15.30 -8.05 19.11
N ASP A 160 16.40 -7.65 19.76
CA ASP A 160 16.84 -8.21 21.04
C ASP A 160 16.40 -7.30 22.21
N PRO A 161 15.57 -7.81 23.14
CA PRO A 161 15.19 -7.10 24.36
C PRO A 161 16.36 -6.63 25.23
N ALA A 162 17.53 -7.26 25.13
CA ALA A 162 18.72 -6.90 25.90
C ALA A 162 19.35 -5.57 25.44
N ASP A 163 19.19 -5.21 24.17
CA ASP A 163 19.76 -3.99 23.58
C ASP A 163 18.88 -2.74 23.83
N CYS A 164 17.73 -2.94 24.46
CA CYS A 164 16.75 -1.89 24.69
C CYS A 164 17.24 -0.89 25.74
N TYR A 165 16.84 0.37 25.56
CA TYR A 165 17.24 1.41 26.49
C TYR A 165 16.66 1.22 27.88
N LEU A 166 17.52 1.36 28.88
CA LEU A 166 17.08 1.49 30.27
C LEU A 166 16.35 2.83 30.46
N ALA A 167 15.49 2.90 31.47
CA ALA A 167 14.71 4.11 31.76
C ALA A 167 15.55 5.37 32.06
N ASN A 168 16.84 5.20 32.38
CA ASN A 168 17.79 6.28 32.62
C ASN A 168 18.54 6.76 31.36
N HIS A 169 18.37 6.09 30.21
CA HIS A 169 19.00 6.50 28.97
C HIS A 169 18.40 7.81 28.46
N SER A 170 19.22 8.71 27.92
CA SER A 170 18.81 10.04 27.45
C SER A 170 17.74 9.99 26.35
N TYR A 171 17.75 8.95 25.52
CA TYR A 171 16.84 8.82 24.38
C TYR A 171 15.59 7.96 24.67
N ALA A 172 15.56 7.24 25.79
CA ALA A 172 14.46 6.33 26.14
C ALA A 172 13.09 7.02 26.14
N ALA A 173 13.02 8.27 26.62
CA ALA A 173 11.78 9.02 26.70
C ALA A 173 11.14 9.30 25.33
N VAL A 174 11.95 9.39 24.25
CA VAL A 174 11.45 9.60 22.89
C VAL A 174 11.10 8.27 22.23
N VAL A 175 11.95 7.26 22.40
CA VAL A 175 11.79 5.93 21.81
C VAL A 175 10.47 5.27 22.21
N TYR A 176 10.05 5.44 23.48
CA TYR A 176 8.84 4.82 24.03
C TYR A 176 7.54 5.60 23.81
N ARG A 177 7.61 6.73 23.10
CA ARG A 177 6.44 7.57 22.73
C ARG A 177 5.89 7.28 21.33
N GLY A 178 6.43 6.26 20.65
CA GLY A 178 5.99 5.84 19.32
C GLY A 178 6.88 6.36 18.20
N LEU A 179 6.68 5.80 17.00
CA LEU A 179 7.52 6.07 15.84
C LEU A 179 7.49 7.55 15.41
N ASN A 180 6.33 8.20 15.45
CA ASN A 180 6.25 9.61 15.07
C ASN A 180 7.08 10.50 16.02
N ALA A 181 7.09 10.22 17.33
CA ALA A 181 7.91 10.98 18.27
C ALA A 181 9.41 10.85 17.97
N MET A 182 9.87 9.63 17.65
CA MET A 182 11.26 9.37 17.23
C MET A 182 11.62 10.13 15.95
N MET A 183 10.76 10.09 14.94
CA MET A 183 11.00 10.79 13.68
C MET A 183 11.01 12.31 13.85
N GLN A 184 10.10 12.89 14.64
CA GLN A 184 10.09 14.33 14.92
C GLN A 184 11.37 14.78 15.63
N ARG A 185 11.88 13.98 16.57
CA ARG A 185 13.17 14.25 17.22
C ARG A 185 14.33 14.10 16.24
N PHE A 186 14.28 13.12 15.34
CA PHE A 186 15.27 12.94 14.27
C PHE A 186 15.32 14.17 13.35
N PHE A 187 14.17 14.71 12.93
CA PHE A 187 14.11 15.95 12.16
C PHE A 187 14.68 17.15 12.91
N LEU A 188 14.38 17.27 14.20
CA LEU A 188 14.91 18.34 15.02
C LEU A 188 16.44 18.29 15.06
N GLU A 189 17.04 17.12 15.29
CA GLU A 189 18.51 17.01 15.32
C GLU A 189 19.16 17.23 13.95
N ALA A 190 18.53 16.75 12.87
CA ALA A 190 19.01 17.00 11.52
C ALA A 190 18.96 18.50 11.15
N ASP A 191 17.86 19.19 11.47
CA ASP A 191 17.72 20.62 11.25
C ASP A 191 18.72 21.44 12.08
N LEU A 192 18.94 21.03 13.32
CA LEU A 192 19.87 21.72 14.18
C LEU A 192 21.32 21.50 13.73
N MET A 193 21.67 20.29 13.24
CA MET A 193 22.96 20.04 12.61
C MET A 193 23.18 20.92 11.38
N LEU A 194 22.14 21.15 10.56
CA LEU A 194 22.20 22.07 9.42
C LEU A 194 22.33 23.55 9.83
N ARG A 195 21.89 23.92 11.03
CA ARG A 195 22.00 25.29 11.55
C ARG A 195 23.30 25.55 12.33
N ASP A 196 23.97 24.50 12.76
CA ASP A 196 25.24 24.59 13.47
C ASP A 196 26.35 25.13 12.54
N SER A 197 27.41 25.66 13.14
CA SER A 197 28.59 26.09 12.40
C SER A 197 29.46 24.89 12.00
N SER A 198 30.31 25.06 10.99
CA SER A 198 31.23 24.01 10.52
C SER A 198 32.15 23.46 11.61
N ALA A 199 32.45 24.23 12.66
CA ALA A 199 33.25 23.79 13.79
C ALA A 199 32.54 22.75 14.69
N ALA A 200 31.21 22.67 14.63
CA ALA A 200 30.41 21.73 15.43
C ALA A 200 30.12 20.41 14.68
N TRP A 201 30.45 20.32 13.39
CA TRP A 201 30.30 19.12 12.58
C TRP A 201 31.49 18.18 12.80
N HIS A 202 31.45 17.46 13.93
CA HIS A 202 32.47 16.49 14.28
C HIS A 202 31.84 15.19 14.80
N LEU A 203 32.61 14.10 14.76
CA LEU A 203 32.15 12.76 15.17
C LEU A 203 31.63 12.69 16.62
N ASN A 204 32.19 13.49 17.53
CA ASN A 204 31.77 13.53 18.93
C ASN A 204 30.56 14.46 19.20
N SER A 205 29.77 14.77 18.17
CA SER A 205 28.61 15.65 18.31
C SER A 205 27.42 14.86 18.83
N SER A 206 26.78 15.35 19.90
CA SER A 206 25.55 14.75 20.43
C SER A 206 24.42 14.65 19.39
N ARG A 207 24.43 15.52 18.37
CA ARG A 207 23.46 15.46 17.26
C ARG A 207 23.71 14.27 16.36
N LEU A 208 24.96 14.10 15.94
CA LEU A 208 25.36 12.99 15.09
C LEU A 208 25.17 11.66 15.83
N ASP A 209 25.47 11.63 17.13
CA ASP A 209 25.23 10.48 17.99
C ASP A 209 23.76 10.05 17.95
N TYR A 210 22.83 10.98 18.18
CA TYR A 210 21.39 10.69 18.08
C TYR A 210 20.97 10.24 16.67
N LEU A 211 21.39 10.96 15.63
CA LEU A 211 21.05 10.64 14.24
C LEU A 211 21.55 9.24 13.87
N PHE A 212 22.77 8.90 14.25
CA PHE A 212 23.36 7.59 13.95
C PHE A 212 22.72 6.48 14.77
N LEU A 213 22.68 6.60 16.11
CA LEU A 213 22.18 5.55 16.99
C LEU A 213 20.70 5.27 16.76
N GLU A 214 19.86 6.29 16.67
CA GLU A 214 18.43 6.06 16.45
C GLU A 214 18.14 5.71 14.99
N GLY A 215 18.75 6.43 14.05
CA GLY A 215 18.54 6.23 12.61
C GLY A 215 18.91 4.83 12.13
N THR A 216 19.91 4.19 12.74
CA THR A 216 20.30 2.79 12.47
C THR A 216 19.72 1.79 13.48
N GLY A 217 19.27 2.26 14.65
CA GLY A 217 18.70 1.47 15.74
C GLY A 217 17.18 1.50 15.78
N ASN A 218 16.59 2.08 16.85
CA ASN A 218 15.15 1.99 17.10
C ASN A 218 14.30 2.55 15.96
N LEU A 219 14.70 3.68 15.36
CA LEU A 219 13.95 4.30 14.26
C LEU A 219 13.92 3.37 13.05
N HIS A 220 15.05 2.73 12.73
CA HIS A 220 15.14 1.77 11.64
C HIS A 220 14.18 0.58 11.85
N TRP A 221 14.24 -0.05 13.02
CA TRP A 221 13.40 -1.21 13.32
C TRP A 221 11.93 -0.86 13.42
N ALA A 222 11.59 0.30 13.97
CA ALA A 222 10.22 0.79 14.02
C ALA A 222 9.66 1.07 12.61
N MET A 223 10.48 1.62 11.71
CA MET A 223 10.12 1.81 10.31
C MET A 223 9.95 0.48 9.57
N LEU A 224 10.84 -0.49 9.79
CA LEU A 224 10.69 -1.85 9.24
C LEU A 224 9.39 -2.50 9.72
N HIS A 225 9.09 -2.40 11.01
CA HIS A 225 7.84 -2.91 11.56
C HIS A 225 6.61 -2.25 10.93
N LEU A 226 6.66 -0.93 10.69
CA LEU A 226 5.60 -0.21 9.99
C LEU A 226 5.43 -0.73 8.55
N THR A 227 6.53 -0.95 7.82
CA THR A 227 6.51 -1.56 6.48
C THR A 227 5.85 -2.93 6.52
N ASP A 228 6.24 -3.81 7.45
CA ASP A 228 5.70 -5.17 7.55
C ASP A 228 4.19 -5.17 7.82
N VAL A 229 3.76 -4.31 8.76
CA VAL A 229 2.33 -4.15 9.10
C VAL A 229 1.52 -3.67 7.90
N HIS A 230 2.06 -2.71 7.14
CA HIS A 230 1.36 -2.17 5.98
C HIS A 230 1.36 -3.19 4.82
N LEU A 231 2.48 -3.88 4.58
CA LEU A 231 2.59 -4.94 3.58
C LEU A 231 1.64 -6.09 3.87
N ALA A 232 1.52 -6.52 5.13
CA ALA A 232 0.56 -7.55 5.53
C ALA A 232 -0.90 -7.17 5.18
N SER A 233 -1.23 -5.88 5.33
CA SER A 233 -2.55 -5.35 4.96
C SER A 233 -2.77 -5.41 3.44
N VAL A 234 -1.74 -5.09 2.64
CA VAL A 234 -1.78 -5.23 1.18
C VAL A 234 -1.95 -6.69 0.77
N VAL A 235 -1.17 -7.60 1.35
CA VAL A 235 -1.26 -9.04 1.05
C VAL A 235 -2.66 -9.58 1.38
N ALA A 236 -3.27 -9.16 2.48
CA ALA A 236 -4.62 -9.55 2.85
C ALA A 236 -5.68 -9.14 1.80
N LEU A 237 -5.50 -8.01 1.10
CA LEU A 237 -6.37 -7.60 0.00
C LEU A 237 -6.25 -8.54 -1.20
N TYR A 238 -5.03 -8.93 -1.57
CA TYR A 238 -4.79 -9.89 -2.65
C TYR A 238 -5.35 -11.28 -2.33
N MET A 239 -5.18 -11.76 -1.10
CA MET A 239 -5.77 -13.03 -0.66
C MET A 239 -7.30 -13.04 -0.77
N ARG A 240 -7.96 -11.90 -0.54
CA ARG A 240 -9.42 -11.79 -0.73
C ARG A 240 -9.84 -11.96 -2.18
N VAL A 241 -9.07 -11.43 -3.13
CA VAL A 241 -9.33 -11.60 -4.57
C VAL A 241 -9.14 -13.06 -4.98
N GLU A 242 -8.12 -13.73 -4.45
CA GLU A 242 -7.90 -15.15 -4.69
C GLU A 242 -9.09 -16.01 -4.25
N VAL A 243 -9.67 -15.71 -3.08
CA VAL A 243 -10.89 -16.39 -2.60
C VAL A 243 -12.05 -16.25 -3.60
N PHE A 244 -12.24 -15.09 -4.22
CA PHE A 244 -13.29 -14.94 -5.24
C PHE A 244 -13.07 -15.86 -6.44
N HIS A 245 -11.83 -16.01 -6.92
CA HIS A 245 -11.51 -16.92 -8.01
C HIS A 245 -11.73 -18.39 -7.62
N VAL A 246 -11.34 -18.80 -6.41
CA VAL A 246 -11.59 -20.15 -5.91
C VAL A 246 -13.09 -20.44 -5.84
N VAL A 247 -13.90 -19.50 -5.34
CA VAL A 247 -15.36 -19.66 -5.28
C VAL A 247 -15.97 -19.78 -6.69
N VAL A 248 -15.56 -18.95 -7.65
CA VAL A 248 -16.02 -19.05 -9.05
C VAL A 248 -15.67 -20.41 -9.64
N PHE A 249 -14.46 -20.91 -9.37
CA PHE A 249 -14.01 -22.21 -9.83
C PHE A 249 -14.90 -23.34 -9.28
N VAL A 250 -15.12 -23.36 -7.95
CA VAL A 250 -15.97 -24.38 -7.30
C VAL A 250 -17.41 -24.31 -7.82
N LEU A 251 -18.00 -23.11 -7.93
CA LEU A 251 -19.36 -22.95 -8.47
C LEU A 251 -19.47 -23.41 -9.92
N SER A 252 -18.43 -23.19 -10.74
CA SER A 252 -18.39 -23.66 -12.12
C SER A 252 -18.41 -25.19 -12.20
N TRP A 253 -17.65 -25.87 -11.33
CA TRP A 253 -17.66 -27.33 -11.24
C TRP A 253 -19.00 -27.88 -10.75
N LEU A 254 -19.60 -27.27 -9.73
CA LEU A 254 -20.91 -27.69 -9.21
C LEU A 254 -22.00 -27.57 -10.27
N LEU A 255 -22.00 -26.46 -11.02
CA LEU A 255 -22.96 -26.23 -12.09
C LEU A 255 -22.75 -27.18 -13.28
N ALA A 256 -21.50 -27.49 -13.63
CA ALA A 256 -21.20 -28.51 -14.63
C ALA A 256 -21.67 -29.90 -14.18
N GLY A 257 -21.44 -30.26 -12.91
CA GLY A 257 -21.92 -31.52 -12.33
C GLY A 257 -23.45 -31.63 -12.36
N LEU A 258 -24.16 -30.58 -11.93
CA LEU A 258 -25.63 -30.50 -11.97
C LEU A 258 -26.22 -30.56 -13.38
N PHE A 259 -25.45 -30.17 -14.41
CA PHE A 259 -25.92 -30.21 -15.79
C PHE A 259 -25.68 -31.57 -16.45
N LEU A 260 -24.62 -32.26 -16.06
CA LEU A 260 -24.23 -33.56 -16.64
C LEU A 260 -24.97 -34.76 -16.03
N PHE A 261 -25.48 -34.64 -14.80
CA PHE A 261 -26.17 -35.69 -14.05
C PHE A 261 -27.60 -35.29 -13.69
#